data_AF-A0A974AJG1-F1
#
_entry.id   AF-A0A974AJG1-F1
#
_cell.length_a   1.000
_cell.length_b   1.000
_cell.length_c   1.000
_cell.angle_alpha   90.00
_cell.angle_beta   90.00
_cell.angle_gamma   90.00
#
_symmetry.space_group_name_H-M   'P 1'
#
loop_
_entity.id
_entity.type
_entity.pdbx_description
1 polymer ?
#
loop_
_entity_poly.entity_id
_entity_poly.type
_entity_poly.pdbx_seq_one_letter_code
_entity_poly.pdbx_strand_id
1 'polypeptide(L)' 'MNRRKPVPAFCSEAEERKFWESHNSTDYVDWSDAPRVRFPNLKPLTTAISLRLPVSLLEQIKIAANKRDVPY' A
#
# COMPACT_ATOMS: atom_id res chain seq x y z
N MET A 1 -16.66 -2.76 21.41
CA MET A 1 -16.78 -4.01 20.64
C MET A 1 -17.27 -3.66 19.25
N ASN A 2 -16.36 -3.35 18.31
CA ASN A 2 -16.76 -2.92 16.97
C ASN A 2 -17.07 -4.15 16.12
N ARG A 3 -18.33 -4.30 15.70
CA ARG A 3 -18.74 -5.34 14.75
C ARG A 3 -18.21 -4.94 13.37
N ARG A 4 -17.21 -5.67 12.87
CA ARG A 4 -16.72 -5.50 11.50
C ARG A 4 -17.73 -6.03 10.51
N LYS A 5 -17.77 -5.42 9.32
CA LYS A 5 -18.67 -5.84 8.24
C LYS A 5 -18.16 -7.16 7.65
N PRO A 6 -19.03 -8.11 7.29
CA PRO A 6 -18.62 -9.33 6.62
C PRO A 6 -17.93 -8.98 5.28
N VAL A 7 -16.80 -9.63 5.00
CA VAL A 7 -16.10 -9.49 3.72
C VAL A 7 -16.97 -10.13 2.62
N PRO A 8 -17.26 -9.44 1.51
CA PRO A 8 -18.01 -10.02 0.40
C PRO A 8 -17.24 -11.17 -0.25
N ALA A 9 -17.95 -12.18 -0.77
CA ALA A 9 -17.33 -13.20 -1.63
C ALA A 9 -17.20 -12.63 -3.05
N PHE A 10 -15.98 -12.48 -3.55
CA PHE A 10 -15.71 -12.01 -4.91
C PHE A 10 -15.46 -13.20 -5.84
N CYS A 11 -16.01 -13.15 -7.06
CA CYS A 11 -15.76 -14.19 -8.07
C CYS A 11 -14.48 -13.94 -8.88
N SER A 12 -13.93 -12.71 -8.87
CA SER A 12 -12.74 -12.34 -9.62
C SER A 12 -11.90 -11.28 -8.91
N GLU A 13 -10.58 -11.31 -9.13
CA GLU A 13 -9.63 -10.31 -8.59
C GLU A 13 -9.97 -8.88 -9.06
N ALA A 14 -10.47 -8.74 -10.30
CA ALA A 14 -10.84 -7.43 -10.85
C ALA A 14 -12.02 -6.79 -10.10
N GLU A 15 -12.98 -7.61 -9.65
CA GLU A 15 -14.14 -7.18 -8.88
C GLU A 15 -13.74 -6.83 -7.44
N GLU A 16 -12.87 -7.65 -6.85
CA GLU A 16 -12.28 -7.38 -5.54
C GLU A 16 -11.47 -6.06 -5.55
N ARG A 17 -10.64 -5.82 -6.58
CA ARG A 17 -9.87 -4.58 -6.72
C ARG A 17 -10.78 -3.35 -6.79
N LYS A 18 -11.83 -3.38 -7.61
CA LYS A 18 -12.81 -2.28 -7.70
C LYS A 18 -13.51 -2.01 -6.37
N PHE A 19 -13.80 -3.07 -5.61
CA PHE A 19 -14.40 -2.94 -4.28
C PHE A 19 -13.43 -2.25 -3.31
N TRP A 20 -12.17 -2.69 -3.24
CA TRP A 20 -11.17 -2.09 -2.34
C TRP A 20 -10.68 -0.70 -2.76
N GLU A 21 -10.76 -0.34 -4.04
CA GLU A 21 -10.51 1.03 -4.50
C GLU A 21 -11.49 2.05 -3.90
N SER A 22 -12.70 1.59 -3.55
CA SER A 22 -13.77 2.44 -3.01
C SER A 22 -14.04 2.25 -1.51
N HIS A 23 -13.54 1.17 -0.90
CA HIS A 23 -13.85 0.80 0.48
C HIS A 23 -12.60 0.73 1.36
N ASN A 24 -12.70 1.29 2.58
CA ASN A 24 -11.61 1.24 3.56
C ASN A 24 -11.50 -0.17 4.18
N SER A 25 -10.33 -0.80 4.06
CA SER A 25 -10.06 -2.17 4.55
C SER A 25 -10.11 -2.32 6.07
N THR A 26 -10.04 -1.21 6.82
CA THR A 26 -10.10 -1.20 8.29
C THR A 26 -11.47 -1.60 8.84
N ASP A 27 -12.54 -1.40 8.05
CA ASP A 27 -13.92 -1.70 8.46
C ASP A 27 -14.30 -3.18 8.30
N TYR A 28 -13.48 -3.94 7.55
CA TYR A 28 -13.74 -5.32 7.14
C TYR A 28 -12.72 -6.30 7.71
N VAL A 29 -11.46 -5.88 7.89
CA VAL A 29 -10.35 -6.77 8.29
C VAL A 29 -9.91 -6.52 9.73
N ASP A 30 -9.71 -7.59 10.50
CA ASP A 30 -9.02 -7.53 11.80
C ASP A 30 -7.51 -7.52 11.63
N TRP A 31 -6.94 -6.33 11.55
CA TRP A 31 -5.49 -6.14 11.50
C TRP A 31 -4.78 -6.47 12.82
N SER A 32 -5.51 -6.69 13.92
CA SER A 32 -4.92 -7.02 15.24
C SER A 32 -4.43 -8.46 15.30
N ASP A 33 -5.06 -9.36 14.54
CA ASP A 33 -4.70 -10.78 14.43
C ASP A 33 -3.82 -11.07 13.21
N ALA A 34 -3.47 -10.05 12.42
CA ALA A 34 -2.67 -10.23 11.22
C ALA A 34 -1.23 -10.67 11.59
N PRO A 35 -0.80 -11.89 11.20
CA PRO A 35 0.54 -12.35 11.48
C PRO A 35 1.56 -11.52 10.68
N ARG A 36 2.71 -11.21 11.29
CA ARG A 36 3.86 -10.63 10.58
C ARG A 36 4.43 -11.66 9.60
N VAL A 37 3.85 -11.73 8.41
CA VAL A 37 4.37 -12.53 7.30
C VAL A 37 5.48 -11.78 6.59
N ARG A 38 6.65 -12.41 6.47
CA ARG A 38 7.70 -11.97 5.55
C ARG A 38 7.44 -12.65 4.22
N PHE A 39 7.43 -11.88 3.15
CA PHE A 39 7.32 -12.40 1.79
C PHE A 39 8.69 -12.40 1.12
N PRO A 40 9.56 -13.41 1.38
CA PRO A 40 10.93 -13.42 0.90
C PRO A 40 11.05 -13.49 -0.64
N ASN A 41 10.00 -13.99 -1.32
CA ASN A 41 10.01 -14.24 -2.77
C ASN A 41 9.15 -13.26 -3.58
N LEU A 42 8.46 -12.31 -2.92
CA LEU A 42 7.77 -11.24 -3.63
C LEU A 42 8.83 -10.29 -4.17
N LYS A 43 9.10 -10.37 -5.47
CA LYS A 43 9.90 -9.36 -6.15
C LYS A 43 9.07 -8.07 -6.15
N PRO A 44 9.50 -7.00 -5.45
CA PRO A 44 8.89 -5.70 -5.65
C PRO A 44 9.05 -5.35 -7.14
N LEU A 45 7.94 -5.14 -7.83
CA LEU A 45 7.95 -4.75 -9.23
C LEU A 45 8.30 -3.25 -9.26
N THR A 46 9.55 -2.92 -9.54
CA THR A 46 10.01 -1.53 -9.65
C THR A 46 9.76 -1.05 -11.08
N THR A 47 8.79 -0.16 -11.26
CA THR A 47 8.52 0.49 -12.55
C THR A 47 8.90 1.96 -12.45
N ALA A 48 9.80 2.43 -13.32
CA ALA A 48 10.15 3.84 -13.39
C ALA A 48 8.95 4.64 -13.95
N ILE A 49 8.46 5.59 -13.17
CA ILE A 49 7.37 6.49 -13.56
C ILE A 49 7.84 7.94 -13.51
N SER A 50 7.47 8.74 -14.51
CA SER A 50 7.79 10.17 -14.55
C SER A 50 6.67 10.98 -13.88
N LEU A 51 6.96 11.57 -12.72
CA LEU A 51 6.03 12.42 -11.96
C LEU A 51 6.52 13.87 -11.93
N ARG A 52 5.60 14.83 -12.05
CA ARG A 52 5.91 16.25 -11.88
C ARG A 52 5.67 16.64 -10.43
N LEU A 53 6.72 17.10 -9.74
CA LEU A 53 6.68 17.51 -8.34
C LEU A 53 7.15 18.97 -8.20
N PRO A 54 6.64 19.75 -7.23
CA PRO A 54 7.22 21.03 -6.85
C PRO A 54 8.67 20.86 -6.37
N VAL A 55 9.54 21.81 -6.72
CA VAL A 55 10.99 21.76 -6.44
C VAL A 55 11.28 21.59 -4.93
N SER A 56 10.50 22.26 -4.06
CA SER A 56 10.66 22.18 -2.61
C SER A 56 10.44 20.77 -2.05
N LEU A 57 9.50 20.02 -2.63
CA LEU A 57 9.21 18.66 -2.22
C LEU A 57 10.30 17.69 -2.70
N LEU A 58 10.84 17.91 -3.90
CA LEU A 58 11.94 17.11 -4.43
C LEU A 58 13.19 17.23 -3.54
N GLU A 59 13.53 18.44 -3.09
CA GLU A 59 14.65 18.66 -2.16
C GLU A 59 14.44 17.94 -0.81
N GLN A 60 13.22 17.97 -0.27
CA GLN A 60 12.91 17.23 0.95
C GLN A 60 13.06 15.72 0.79
N ILE A 61 12.61 15.17 -0.35
CA ILE A 61 12.77 13.75 -0.68
C ILE A 61 14.25 13.40 -0.80
N LYS A 62 15.05 14.25 -1.45
CA LYS A 62 16.50 14.06 -1.58
C LYS A 62 17.18 14.00 -0.21
N ILE A 63 16.85 14.91 0.70
CA ILE A 63 17.39 14.91 2.07
C ILE A 63 16.98 13.63 2.82
N ALA A 64 15.71 13.23 2.70
CA ALA A 64 15.19 12.02 3.35
C ALA A 64 15.84 10.73 2.79
N ALA A 65 16.10 10.68 1.48
CA ALA A 65 16.76 9.58 0.81
C ALA A 65 18.22 9.46 1.26
N ASN A 66 18.94 10.58 1.32
CA ASN A 66 20.32 10.63 1.81
C ASN A 66 20.44 10.15 3.26
N LYS A 67 19.51 10.57 4.13
CA LYS A 67 19.46 10.12 5.54
C LYS A 67 19.23 8.61 5.68
N ARG A 68 18.55 7.99 4.71
CA ARG A 68 18.23 6.56 4.69
C ARG A 68 19.23 5.74 3.87
N ASP A 69 20.26 6.38 3.33
CA ASP A 69 21.26 5.77 2.45
C ASP A 69 20.62 5.05 1.25
N VAL A 70 19.57 5.65 0.67
CA VAL A 70 18.88 5.12 -0.52
C VAL A 70 18.99 6.11 -1.69
N PRO A 71 19.11 5.61 -2.94
CA PRO A 71 19.14 6.46 -4.13
C PRO A 71 17.77 7.11 -4.42
N TYR A 72 17.78 8.26 -5.10
CA TYR A 72 16.61 9.07 -5.47
C TYR A 72 16.49 9.26 -6.98
#